data_AF-A0A1G9BBT2-F1
#
_entry.id   AF-A0A1G9BBT2-F1
#
_cell.length_a   1.000
_cell.length_b   1.000
_cell.length_c   1.000
_cell.angle_alpha   90.00
_cell.angle_beta   90.00
_cell.angle_gamma   90.00
#
_symmetry.space_group_name_H-M   'P 1'
#
loop_
_entity.id
_entity.type
_entity.pdbx_description
1 polymer ?
#
loop_
_entity_poly.entity_id
_entity_poly.type
_entity_poly.pdbx_seq_one_letter_code
_entity_poly.pdbx_strand_id
1 'polypeptide(L)'
;MDFSPLVLSVKLALATTLLIPIVAAPTAYILAFCRFRGKSLIDAIVSLPMVLPPTVLGFGLLILMGPHGPLGKLWKDATDERMVFSFSGILLASLIYNLPFAVQPMRAAFEKLDIRLLENSAVLGLSSTATFFRVVLPNSLPGLAAAAMLVFAHSLGEFGVILMVGGSIPGTTKVASIAIYEAVEAMRYQDALFMSLAIIPVSFLALLAINRINGRR
;
A
#
# COMPACT_ATOMS: atom_id res chain seq x y z
N MET A 1 -6.83 6.34 27.67
CA MET A 1 -6.77 5.60 26.40
C MET A 1 -5.44 5.87 25.74
N ASP A 2 -4.69 4.84 25.39
CA ASP A 2 -3.50 5.01 24.57
C ASP A 2 -3.93 5.18 23.10
N PHE A 3 -3.70 6.37 22.54
CA PHE A 3 -3.99 6.67 21.14
C PHE A 3 -2.83 6.30 20.20
N SER A 4 -1.72 5.78 20.73
CA SER A 4 -0.58 5.38 19.90
C SER A 4 -0.94 4.41 18.77
N PRO A 5 -1.86 3.43 18.93
CA PRO A 5 -2.23 2.53 17.84
C PRO A 5 -2.96 3.24 16.69
N LEU A 6 -3.76 4.25 17.00
CA LEU A 6 -4.49 5.04 16.01
C LEU A 6 -3.52 5.92 15.21
N VAL A 7 -2.59 6.59 15.90
CA VAL A 7 -1.53 7.39 15.27
C VAL A 7 -0.66 6.50 14.38
N LEU A 8 -0.30 5.30 14.85
CA LEU A 8 0.51 4.37 14.10
C LEU A 8 -0.21 3.84 12.85
N SER A 9 -1.50 3.50 12.95
CA SER A 9 -2.33 3.13 11.80
C SER A 9 -2.37 4.23 10.74
N VAL A 10 -2.62 5.47 11.13
CA VAL A 10 -2.63 6.60 10.20
C VAL A 10 -1.24 6.83 9.59
N LYS A 11 -0.18 6.74 10.40
CA LYS A 11 1.21 6.86 9.93
C LYS A 11 1.54 5.79 8.90
N LEU A 12 1.18 4.53 9.17
CA LEU A 12 1.37 3.41 8.25
C LEU A 12 0.59 3.64 6.96
N ALA A 13 -0.71 3.94 7.06
CA ALA A 13 -1.56 4.17 5.90
C ALA A 13 -1.08 5.32 5.02
N LEU A 14 -0.65 6.45 5.61
CA LEU A 14 -0.06 7.56 4.89
C LEU A 14 1.26 7.17 4.22
N ALA A 15 2.16 6.50 4.95
CA ALA A 15 3.44 6.08 4.40
C ALA A 15 3.26 5.09 3.23
N THR A 16 2.40 4.09 3.38
CA THR A 16 2.06 3.14 2.31
C THR A 16 1.47 3.86 1.11
N THR A 17 0.50 4.76 1.32
CA THR A 17 -0.16 5.52 0.24
C THR A 17 0.80 6.42 -0.53
N LEU A 18 1.75 7.05 0.14
CA LEU A 18 2.73 7.94 -0.48
C LEU A 18 3.84 7.20 -1.21
N LEU A 19 4.26 6.04 -0.70
CA LEU A 19 5.39 5.29 -1.25
C LEU A 19 4.97 4.28 -2.33
N ILE A 20 3.77 3.69 -2.22
CA ILE A 20 3.33 2.67 -3.19
C ILE A 20 3.30 3.14 -4.65
N PRO A 21 2.98 4.41 -5.00
CA PRO A 21 2.95 4.85 -6.39
C PRO A 21 4.32 4.82 -7.06
N ILE A 22 5.42 4.88 -6.28
CA ILE A 22 6.80 4.82 -6.80
C ILE A 22 7.02 3.51 -7.57
N VAL A 23 6.41 2.41 -7.09
CA VAL A 23 6.49 1.09 -7.74
C VAL A 23 5.24 0.84 -8.58
N ALA A 24 4.06 1.13 -8.03
CA ALA A 24 2.79 0.79 -8.66
C ALA A 24 2.54 1.55 -9.96
N ALA A 25 2.87 2.84 -10.05
CA ALA A 25 2.59 3.63 -11.25
C ALA A 25 3.48 3.21 -12.44
N PRO A 26 4.81 3.00 -12.30
CA PRO A 26 5.60 2.40 -13.37
C PRO A 26 5.12 1.01 -13.78
N THR A 27 4.78 0.15 -12.81
CA THR A 27 4.25 -1.20 -13.11
C THR A 27 2.92 -1.13 -13.86
N ALA A 28 2.00 -0.26 -13.44
CA ALA A 28 0.74 -0.02 -14.13
C ALA A 28 0.96 0.53 -15.55
N TYR A 29 1.92 1.43 -15.75
CA TYR A 29 2.27 1.97 -17.07
C TYR A 29 2.78 0.88 -18.02
N ILE A 30 3.72 0.04 -17.54
CA ILE A 30 4.25 -1.10 -18.30
C ILE A 30 3.13 -2.08 -18.64
N LEU A 31 2.25 -2.40 -17.68
CA LEU A 31 1.12 -3.30 -17.91
C LEU A 31 0.04 -2.69 -18.82
N ALA A 32 -0.15 -1.38 -18.84
CA ALA A 32 -1.10 -0.73 -19.73
C ALA A 32 -0.58 -0.68 -21.19
N PHE A 33 0.64 -0.17 -21.39
CA PHE A 33 1.09 0.22 -22.74
C PHE A 33 2.14 -0.70 -23.36
N CYS A 34 2.89 -1.48 -22.58
CA CYS A 34 3.93 -2.35 -23.13
C CYS A 34 3.38 -3.74 -23.51
N ARG A 35 3.91 -4.29 -24.61
CA ARG A 35 3.66 -5.68 -25.06
C ARG A 35 4.96 -6.47 -24.96
N PHE A 36 4.99 -7.48 -24.10
CA PHE A 36 6.14 -8.38 -23.91
C PHE A 36 5.68 -9.75 -23.37
N ARG A 37 6.47 -10.81 -23.62
CA ARG A 37 6.10 -12.20 -23.29
C ARG A 37 5.85 -12.45 -21.79
N GLY A 38 6.56 -11.74 -20.91
CA GLY A 38 6.45 -11.89 -19.45
C GLY A 38 5.29 -11.13 -18.80
N LYS A 39 4.43 -10.44 -19.58
CA LYS A 39 3.39 -9.54 -19.05
C LYS A 39 2.42 -10.26 -18.12
N SER A 40 1.96 -11.45 -18.50
CA SER A 40 1.03 -12.25 -17.69
C SER A 40 1.63 -12.69 -16.36
N LEU A 41 2.95 -12.96 -16.32
CA LEU A 41 3.62 -13.34 -15.08
C LEU A 41 3.72 -12.15 -14.11
N ILE A 42 4.05 -10.96 -14.62
CA ILE A 42 4.08 -9.75 -13.79
C ILE A 42 2.68 -9.42 -13.26
N ASP A 43 1.65 -9.52 -14.11
CA ASP A 43 0.26 -9.29 -13.71
C ASP A 43 -0.19 -10.27 -12.61
N ALA A 44 0.21 -11.55 -12.74
CA ALA A 44 -0.04 -12.57 -11.73
C ALA A 44 0.70 -12.29 -10.41
N ILE A 45 1.97 -11.91 -10.45
CA ILE A 45 2.76 -11.57 -9.25
C ILE A 45 2.16 -10.36 -8.52
N VAL A 46 1.78 -9.31 -9.26
CA VAL A 46 1.15 -8.11 -8.69
C VAL A 46 -0.20 -8.43 -8.08
N SER A 47 -0.97 -9.34 -8.70
CA SER A 47 -2.31 -9.72 -8.24
C SER A 47 -2.30 -10.77 -7.13
N LEU A 48 -1.20 -11.49 -6.95
CA LEU A 48 -1.07 -12.59 -5.99
C LEU A 48 -1.47 -12.19 -4.55
N PRO A 49 -1.09 -11.02 -4.00
CA PRO A 49 -1.49 -10.61 -2.65
C PRO A 49 -3.00 -10.51 -2.44
N MET A 50 -3.77 -10.26 -3.51
CA MET A 50 -5.23 -10.17 -3.45
C MET A 50 -5.90 -11.55 -3.28
N VAL A 51 -5.24 -12.61 -3.76
CA VAL A 51 -5.78 -13.98 -3.76
C VAL A 51 -5.31 -14.75 -2.52
N LEU A 52 -4.14 -14.42 -1.99
CA LEU A 52 -3.59 -15.08 -0.82
C LEU A 52 -4.34 -14.66 0.45
N PRO A 53 -4.66 -15.60 1.36
CA PRO A 53 -5.09 -15.24 2.71
C PRO A 53 -4.05 -14.33 3.38
N PRO A 54 -4.44 -13.25 4.07
CA PRO A 54 -3.50 -12.32 4.71
C PRO A 54 -2.50 -13.01 5.65
N THR A 55 -2.91 -14.07 6.33
CA THR A 55 -2.04 -14.87 7.21
C THR A 55 -0.96 -15.61 6.42
N VAL A 56 -1.28 -16.15 5.25
CA VAL A 56 -0.32 -16.87 4.39
C VAL A 56 0.71 -15.88 3.85
N LEU A 57 0.26 -14.72 3.37
CA LEU A 57 1.16 -13.66 2.91
C LEU A 57 2.05 -13.16 4.07
N GLY A 58 1.46 -12.86 5.22
CA GLY A 58 2.19 -12.41 6.40
C GLY A 58 3.24 -13.41 6.88
N PHE A 59 2.90 -14.70 6.93
CA PHE A 59 3.85 -15.76 7.29
C PHE A 59 4.98 -15.91 6.26
N GLY A 60 4.67 -15.87 4.97
CA GLY A 60 5.69 -15.91 3.91
C GLY A 60 6.66 -14.72 4.02
N LEU A 61 6.13 -13.52 4.26
CA LEU A 61 6.94 -12.32 4.48
C LEU A 61 7.76 -12.41 5.77
N LEU A 62 7.21 -12.94 6.86
CA LEU A 62 7.94 -13.17 8.10
C LEU A 62 9.16 -14.08 7.89
N ILE A 63 9.03 -15.14 7.08
CA ILE A 63 10.16 -16.01 6.73
C ILE A 63 11.19 -15.26 5.89
N LEU A 64 10.75 -14.52 4.86
CA LEU A 64 11.65 -13.81 3.95
C LEU A 64 12.41 -12.66 4.63
N MET A 65 11.74 -11.93 5.51
CA MET A 65 12.24 -10.74 6.21
C MET A 65 12.85 -11.07 7.57
N GLY A 66 12.66 -12.31 8.06
CA GLY A 66 13.25 -12.78 9.32
C GLY A 66 14.78 -12.87 9.25
N PRO A 67 15.47 -13.05 10.40
CA PRO A 67 16.94 -13.01 10.49
C PRO A 67 17.68 -14.00 9.58
N HIS A 68 17.04 -15.11 9.22
CA HIS A 68 17.60 -16.13 8.35
C HIS A 68 17.13 -16.02 6.89
N GLY A 69 16.14 -15.18 6.62
CA GLY A 69 15.59 -14.95 5.30
C GLY A 69 16.49 -14.07 4.44
N PRO A 70 16.36 -14.15 3.11
CA PRO A 70 17.20 -13.39 2.18
C PRO A 70 17.03 -11.88 2.34
N LEU A 71 15.79 -11.39 2.54
CA LEU A 71 15.54 -9.94 2.72
C LEU A 71 16.01 -9.47 4.10
N GLY A 72 15.79 -10.28 5.14
CA GLY A 72 16.21 -9.93 6.49
C GLY A 72 17.73 -9.85 6.66
N LYS A 73 18.49 -10.73 5.99
CA LYS A 73 19.96 -10.67 5.95
C LYS A 73 20.46 -9.41 5.26
N LEU A 74 19.96 -9.13 4.05
CA LEU A 74 20.34 -7.91 3.31
C LEU A 74 20.05 -6.64 4.10
N TRP A 75 18.89 -6.60 4.77
CA TRP A 75 18.52 -5.47 5.63
C TRP A 75 19.48 -5.32 6.82
N LYS A 76 19.78 -6.43 7.50
CA LYS A 76 20.70 -6.43 8.64
C LYS A 76 22.11 -6.02 8.22
N ASP A 77 22.60 -6.50 7.08
CA ASP A 77 23.94 -6.14 6.59
C ASP A 77 24.02 -4.64 6.24
N ALA A 78 22.91 -4.03 5.81
CA ALA A 78 22.84 -2.62 5.43
C ALA A 78 22.56 -1.65 6.60
N THR A 79 21.83 -2.09 7.63
CA THR A 79 21.32 -1.22 8.69
C THR A 79 21.71 -1.64 10.10
N ASP A 80 22.28 -2.83 10.27
CA ASP A 80 22.54 -3.54 11.54
C ASP A 80 21.27 -3.80 12.39
N GLU A 81 20.08 -3.53 11.86
CA GLU A 81 18.80 -3.71 12.55
C GLU A 81 18.01 -4.91 12.03
N ARG A 82 17.01 -5.35 12.81
CA ARG A 82 16.07 -6.39 12.39
C ARG A 82 14.93 -5.77 11.58
N MET A 83 14.61 -6.41 10.46
CA MET A 83 13.51 -5.95 9.60
C MET A 83 12.14 -6.29 10.18
N VAL A 84 11.96 -7.51 10.68
CA VAL A 84 10.73 -7.94 11.38
C VAL A 84 10.61 -7.24 12.73
N PHE A 85 9.37 -7.09 13.23
CA PHE A 85 9.09 -6.39 14.49
C PHE A 85 9.47 -4.90 14.51
N SER A 86 9.67 -4.28 13.35
CA SER A 86 9.96 -2.86 13.21
C SER A 86 8.92 -2.16 12.33
N PHE A 87 8.89 -0.83 12.40
CA PHE A 87 8.00 -0.02 11.55
C PHE A 87 8.33 -0.21 10.06
N SER A 88 9.61 -0.30 9.68
CA SER A 88 10.00 -0.51 8.28
C SER A 88 9.56 -1.88 7.77
N GLY A 89 9.57 -2.91 8.63
CA GLY A 89 9.05 -4.24 8.31
C GLY A 89 7.57 -4.23 7.99
N ILE A 90 6.74 -3.66 8.87
CA ILE A 90 5.29 -3.59 8.62
C ILE A 90 4.95 -2.66 7.46
N LEU A 91 5.76 -1.62 7.21
CA LEU A 91 5.61 -0.75 6.04
C LEU A 91 5.88 -1.51 4.74
N LEU A 92 6.98 -2.26 4.65
CA LEU A 92 7.24 -3.08 3.46
C LEU A 92 6.15 -4.14 3.25
N ALA A 93 5.70 -4.78 4.32
CA ALA A 93 4.63 -5.76 4.24
C ALA A 93 3.32 -5.14 3.74
N SER A 94 2.97 -3.94 4.23
CA SER A 94 1.82 -3.16 3.75
C SER A 94 1.98 -2.75 2.29
N LEU A 95 3.17 -2.33 1.84
CA LEU A 95 3.43 -2.03 0.42
C LEU A 95 3.17 -3.25 -0.47
N ILE A 96 3.66 -4.42 -0.08
CA ILE A 96 3.47 -5.67 -0.84
C ILE A 96 2.00 -6.07 -0.86
N TYR A 97 1.33 -6.02 0.29
CA TYR A 97 -0.08 -6.37 0.40
C TYR A 97 -0.99 -5.43 -0.42
N ASN A 98 -0.65 -4.15 -0.49
CA ASN A 98 -1.44 -3.15 -1.20
C ASN A 98 -1.11 -3.01 -2.70
N LEU A 99 -0.09 -3.71 -3.21
CA LEU A 99 0.29 -3.66 -4.63
C LEU A 99 -0.89 -3.81 -5.61
N PRO A 100 -1.77 -4.83 -5.49
CA PRO A 100 -2.88 -4.97 -6.43
C PRO A 100 -3.87 -3.80 -6.35
N PHE A 101 -4.12 -3.29 -5.14
CA PHE A 101 -5.03 -2.17 -4.88
C PHE A 101 -4.48 -0.83 -5.37
N ALA A 102 -3.17 -0.71 -5.60
CA ALA A 102 -2.57 0.45 -6.26
C ALA A 102 -2.50 0.26 -7.79
N VAL A 103 -1.95 -0.88 -8.25
CA VAL A 103 -1.64 -1.11 -9.67
C VAL A 103 -2.90 -1.19 -10.52
N GLN A 104 -3.93 -1.93 -10.09
CA GLN A 104 -5.13 -2.15 -10.90
C GLN A 104 -5.90 -0.85 -11.21
N PRO A 105 -6.24 0.01 -10.23
CA PRO A 105 -6.91 1.28 -10.53
C PRO A 105 -6.02 2.25 -11.32
N MET A 106 -4.71 2.30 -11.06
CA MET A 106 -3.78 3.11 -11.87
C MET A 106 -3.73 2.63 -13.32
N ARG A 107 -3.65 1.31 -13.54
CA ARG A 107 -3.65 0.69 -14.87
C ARG A 107 -4.95 1.00 -15.60
N ALA A 108 -6.09 0.83 -14.94
CA ALA A 108 -7.40 1.14 -15.52
C ALA A 108 -7.54 2.63 -15.89
N ALA A 109 -6.89 3.53 -15.14
CA ALA A 109 -6.84 4.95 -15.50
C ALA A 109 -5.94 5.22 -16.71
N PHE A 110 -4.79 4.56 -16.78
CA PHE A 110 -3.87 4.68 -17.92
C PHE A 110 -4.47 4.14 -19.21
N GLU A 111 -5.14 2.99 -19.15
CA GLU A 111 -5.81 2.37 -20.31
C GLU A 111 -6.97 3.22 -20.87
N LYS A 112 -7.49 4.19 -20.10
CA LYS A 112 -8.52 5.14 -20.56
C LYS A 112 -7.95 6.35 -21.31
N LEU A 113 -6.63 6.57 -21.28
CA LEU A 113 -6.03 7.68 -22.01
C LEU A 113 -6.14 7.44 -23.52
N ASP A 114 -6.39 8.51 -24.28
CA ASP A 114 -6.30 8.46 -25.73
C ASP A 114 -4.85 8.14 -26.14
N ILE A 115 -4.68 7.05 -26.88
CA ILE A 115 -3.39 6.61 -27.40
C ILE A 115 -2.69 7.71 -28.21
N ARG A 116 -3.46 8.61 -28.85
CA ARG A 116 -2.94 9.76 -29.60
C ARG A 116 -2.10 10.68 -28.74
N LEU A 117 -2.35 10.77 -27.43
CA LEU A 117 -1.50 11.57 -26.52
C LEU A 117 -0.09 11.00 -26.43
N LEU A 118 0.06 9.67 -26.44
CA LEU A 118 1.35 8.99 -26.42
C LEU A 118 2.04 9.03 -27.80
N GLU A 119 1.26 8.91 -28.88
CA GLU A 119 1.79 9.04 -30.24
C GLU A 119 2.32 10.46 -30.49
N ASN A 120 1.57 11.49 -30.10
CA ASN A 120 1.97 12.88 -30.23
C ASN A 120 3.21 13.20 -29.38
N SER A 121 3.33 12.65 -28.17
CA SER A 121 4.52 12.85 -27.35
C SER A 121 5.77 12.24 -28.00
N ALA A 122 5.63 11.08 -28.64
CA ALA A 122 6.71 10.44 -29.39
C ALA A 122 7.11 11.25 -30.64
N VAL A 123 6.14 11.81 -31.38
CA VAL A 123 6.40 12.70 -32.53
C VAL A 123 7.15 13.96 -32.10
N LEU A 124 6.85 14.51 -30.91
CA LEU A 124 7.57 15.63 -30.31
C LEU A 124 8.95 15.25 -29.73
N GLY A 125 9.40 14.00 -29.92
CA GLY A 125 10.71 13.52 -29.50
C GLY A 125 10.84 13.20 -28.02
N LEU A 126 9.73 13.08 -27.27
CA LEU A 126 9.79 12.68 -25.86
C LEU A 126 10.12 11.19 -25.72
N SER A 127 11.05 10.87 -24.83
CA SER A 127 11.31 9.48 -24.43
C SER A 127 10.11 8.87 -23.69
N SER A 128 10.04 7.54 -23.60
CA SER A 128 8.97 6.85 -22.85
C SER A 128 8.89 7.30 -21.39
N THR A 129 10.04 7.54 -20.75
CA THR A 129 10.11 8.07 -19.38
C THR A 129 9.57 9.50 -19.31
N ALA A 130 9.95 10.36 -20.25
CA ALA A 130 9.44 11.72 -20.30
C ALA A 130 7.92 11.74 -20.58
N THR A 131 7.44 10.86 -21.46
CA THR A 131 6.01 10.68 -21.75
C THR A 131 5.24 10.23 -20.50
N PHE A 132 5.78 9.28 -19.74
CA PHE A 132 5.17 8.84 -18.49
C PHE A 132 4.98 10.00 -17.49
N PHE A 133 6.05 10.75 -17.20
CA PHE A 133 5.99 11.84 -16.22
C PHE A 133 5.26 13.10 -16.68
N ARG A 134 5.33 13.43 -17.98
CA ARG A 134 4.78 14.69 -18.52
C ARG A 134 3.41 14.56 -19.14
N VAL A 135 3.02 13.36 -19.57
CA VAL A 135 1.75 13.12 -20.27
C VAL A 135 0.87 12.17 -19.48
N VAL A 136 1.33 10.96 -19.19
CA VAL A 136 0.48 9.93 -18.58
C VAL A 136 0.10 10.29 -17.15
N LEU A 137 1.07 10.59 -16.28
CA LEU A 137 0.81 10.90 -14.88
C LEU A 137 -0.12 12.11 -14.69
N PRO A 138 0.12 13.27 -15.34
CA PRO A 138 -0.75 14.44 -15.16
C PRO A 138 -2.18 14.21 -15.66
N ASN A 139 -2.36 13.50 -16.77
CA ASN A 139 -3.68 13.20 -17.33
C ASN A 139 -4.42 12.09 -16.56
N SER A 140 -3.72 11.34 -15.70
CA SER A 140 -4.29 10.23 -14.92
C SER A 140 -4.44 10.54 -13.44
N LEU A 141 -4.26 11.80 -13.04
CA LEU A 141 -4.36 12.23 -11.64
C LEU A 141 -5.64 11.75 -10.94
N PRO A 142 -6.85 11.83 -11.54
CA PRO A 142 -8.06 11.29 -10.91
C PRO A 142 -8.01 9.79 -10.63
N GLY A 143 -7.31 9.03 -11.48
CA GLY A 143 -7.12 7.59 -11.30
C GLY A 143 -6.09 7.26 -10.21
N LEU A 144 -4.98 8.00 -10.16
CA LEU A 144 -3.99 7.87 -9.09
C LEU A 144 -4.59 8.22 -7.72
N ALA A 145 -5.43 9.25 -7.72
CA ALA A 145 -6.25 9.66 -6.60
C ALA A 145 -7.17 8.53 -6.09
N ALA A 146 -7.89 7.86 -6.99
CA ALA A 146 -8.72 6.71 -6.64
C ALA A 146 -7.90 5.55 -6.06
N ALA A 147 -6.73 5.26 -6.65
CA ALA A 147 -5.81 4.27 -6.13
C ALA A 147 -5.30 4.63 -4.72
N ALA A 148 -4.94 5.90 -4.50
CA ALA A 148 -4.48 6.39 -3.19
C ALA A 148 -5.57 6.25 -2.11
N MET A 149 -6.83 6.54 -2.43
CA MET A 149 -7.95 6.33 -1.51
C MET A 149 -8.13 4.87 -1.13
N LEU A 150 -8.04 3.98 -2.12
CA LEU A 150 -8.23 2.55 -1.91
C LEU A 150 -7.10 1.97 -1.03
N VAL A 151 -5.85 2.31 -1.34
CA VAL A 151 -4.68 1.90 -0.55
C VAL A 151 -4.75 2.43 0.88
N PHE A 152 -5.09 3.72 1.04
CA PHE A 152 -5.20 4.32 2.36
C PHE A 152 -6.28 3.64 3.21
N ALA A 153 -7.47 3.44 2.63
CA ALA A 153 -8.58 2.77 3.32
C ALA A 153 -8.24 1.32 3.69
N HIS A 154 -7.61 0.59 2.76
CA HIS A 154 -7.23 -0.79 3.02
C HIS A 154 -6.16 -0.89 4.11
N SER A 155 -5.17 0.01 4.09
CA SER A 155 -4.08 0.03 5.05
C SER A 155 -4.50 0.34 6.48
N LEU A 156 -5.52 1.19 6.68
CA LEU A 156 -6.10 1.41 8.01
C LEU A 156 -6.76 0.15 8.60
N GLY A 157 -7.29 -0.73 7.76
CA GLY A 157 -7.96 -1.96 8.15
C GLY A 157 -7.06 -3.20 8.16
N GLU A 158 -5.77 -3.06 7.83
CA GLU A 158 -4.85 -4.18 7.78
C GLU A 158 -4.64 -4.79 9.16
N PHE A 159 -4.77 -6.12 9.25
CA PHE A 159 -4.57 -6.87 10.49
C PHE A 159 -3.64 -8.06 10.28
N GLY A 160 -4.04 -9.05 9.46
CA GLY A 160 -3.37 -10.35 9.40
C GLY A 160 -1.89 -10.26 9.00
N VAL A 161 -1.57 -9.52 7.94
CA VAL A 161 -0.18 -9.35 7.47
C VAL A 161 0.67 -8.63 8.52
N ILE A 162 0.12 -7.55 9.10
CA ILE A 162 0.83 -6.68 10.05
C ILE A 162 1.11 -7.42 11.36
N LEU A 163 0.13 -8.17 11.89
CA LEU A 163 0.32 -8.96 13.10
C LEU A 163 1.38 -10.04 12.91
N MET A 164 1.42 -10.71 11.75
CA MET A 164 2.42 -11.75 11.47
C MET A 164 3.83 -11.18 11.36
N VAL A 165 4.03 -10.06 10.65
CA VAL A 165 5.37 -9.49 10.39
C VAL A 165 5.88 -8.62 11.55
N GLY A 166 4.98 -7.86 12.16
CA GLY A 166 5.30 -6.85 13.16
C GLY A 166 5.03 -7.27 14.60
N GLY A 167 4.23 -8.31 14.84
CA GLY A 167 3.69 -8.60 16.15
C GLY A 167 2.82 -7.44 16.67
N SER A 168 2.74 -7.30 18.00
CA SER A 168 1.97 -6.25 18.67
C SER A 168 2.85 -5.45 19.62
N ILE A 169 3.83 -4.72 19.07
CA ILE A 169 4.78 -3.94 19.88
C ILE A 169 4.23 -2.52 20.05
N PRO A 170 3.91 -2.10 21.29
CA PRO A 170 3.42 -0.74 21.57
C PRO A 170 4.36 0.33 21.01
N GLY A 171 3.81 1.35 20.37
CA GLY A 171 4.57 2.46 19.79
C GLY A 171 5.29 2.17 18.47
N THR A 172 5.46 0.89 18.08
CA THR A 172 6.27 0.52 16.91
C THR A 172 5.47 -0.22 15.83
N THR A 173 4.71 -1.26 16.20
CA THR A 173 3.99 -2.12 15.24
C THR A 173 2.53 -2.38 15.60
N LYS A 174 2.11 -2.05 16.82
CA LYS A 174 0.74 -2.21 17.30
C LYS A 174 -0.20 -1.19 16.67
N VAL A 175 -0.76 -1.52 15.51
CA VAL A 175 -1.79 -0.73 14.82
C VAL A 175 -3.17 -0.89 15.48
N ALA A 176 -4.09 0.02 15.17
CA ALA A 176 -5.43 0.06 15.78
C ALA A 176 -6.22 -1.24 15.62
N SER A 177 -6.14 -1.91 14.46
CA SER A 177 -6.79 -3.20 14.22
C SER A 177 -6.30 -4.29 15.20
N ILE A 178 -5.00 -4.33 15.46
CA ILE A 178 -4.39 -5.24 16.44
C ILE A 178 -4.82 -4.88 17.86
N ALA A 179 -4.82 -3.59 18.21
CA ALA A 179 -5.25 -3.13 19.53
C ALA A 179 -6.73 -3.46 19.82
N ILE A 180 -7.61 -3.31 18.82
CA ILE A 180 -9.02 -3.69 18.91
C ILE A 180 -9.15 -5.20 19.09
N TYR A 181 -8.43 -5.99 18.29
CA TYR A 181 -8.45 -7.45 18.37
C TYR A 181 -8.00 -7.95 19.76
N GLU A 182 -6.89 -7.45 20.28
CA GLU A 182 -6.42 -7.80 21.63
C GLU A 182 -7.39 -7.38 22.74
N ALA A 183 -8.08 -6.25 22.60
CA ALA A 183 -9.10 -5.82 23.56
C ALA A 183 -10.29 -6.79 23.56
N VAL A 184 -10.69 -7.30 22.39
CA VAL A 184 -11.72 -8.33 22.26
C VAL A 184 -11.26 -9.66 22.87
N GLU A 185 -10.04 -10.12 22.57
CA GLU A 185 -9.47 -11.35 23.16
C GLU A 185 -9.38 -11.27 24.70
N ALA A 186 -9.07 -10.08 25.22
CA ALA A 186 -9.03 -9.83 26.66
C ALA A 186 -10.41 -9.57 27.29
N MET A 187 -11.51 -9.79 26.56
CA MET A 187 -12.90 -9.57 27.00
C MET A 187 -13.21 -8.11 27.39
N ARG A 188 -12.37 -7.15 26.96
CA ARG A 188 -12.54 -5.70 27.21
C ARG A 188 -13.32 -5.05 26.06
N TYR A 189 -14.57 -5.45 25.89
CA TYR A 189 -15.43 -4.98 24.80
C TYR A 189 -15.67 -3.46 24.80
N GLN A 190 -15.68 -2.83 25.97
CA GLN A 190 -15.81 -1.38 26.07
C GLN A 190 -14.61 -0.67 25.42
N ASP A 191 -13.39 -1.11 25.73
CA ASP A 191 -12.17 -0.55 25.11
C ASP A 191 -12.18 -0.74 23.59
N ALA A 192 -12.52 -1.96 23.13
CA ALA A 192 -12.62 -2.27 21.71
C ALA A 192 -13.64 -1.40 20.99
N LEU A 193 -14.80 -1.15 21.62
CA LEU A 193 -15.85 -0.28 21.08
C LEU A 193 -15.36 1.16 20.98
N PHE A 194 -14.73 1.70 22.02
CA PHE A 194 -14.21 3.08 21.98
C PHE A 194 -13.12 3.27 20.94
N MET A 195 -12.19 2.31 20.79
CA MET A 195 -11.17 2.36 19.74
C MET A 195 -11.78 2.29 18.34
N SER A 196 -12.78 1.42 18.15
CA SER A 196 -13.52 1.32 16.88
C SER A 196 -14.27 2.62 16.55
N LEU A 197 -14.92 3.23 17.54
CA LEU A 197 -15.59 4.52 17.36
C LEU A 197 -14.61 5.67 17.08
N ALA A 198 -13.37 5.59 17.59
CA ALA A 198 -12.35 6.59 17.33
C ALA A 198 -11.77 6.49 15.90
N ILE A 199 -11.65 5.29 15.33
CA ILE A 199 -11.07 5.12 13.99
C ILE A 199 -12.04 5.50 12.86
N ILE A 200 -13.35 5.31 13.06
CA ILE A 200 -14.37 5.67 12.06
C ILE A 200 -14.27 7.13 11.56
N PRO A 201 -14.30 8.16 12.44
CA PRO A 201 -14.21 9.54 11.99
C PRO A 201 -12.85 9.85 11.37
N VAL A 202 -11.76 9.23 11.84
CA VAL A 202 -10.42 9.41 11.26
C VAL A 202 -10.38 8.88 9.82
N SER A 203 -10.88 7.65 9.61
CA SER A 203 -11.01 7.06 8.27
C SER A 203 -11.90 7.90 7.36
N PHE A 204 -13.05 8.34 7.87
CA PHE A 204 -14.01 9.15 7.11
C PHE A 204 -13.43 10.52 6.72
N LEU A 205 -12.80 11.23 7.66
CA LEU A 205 -12.17 12.53 7.40
C LEU A 205 -11.01 12.42 6.42
N ALA A 206 -10.19 11.37 6.54
CA ALA A 206 -9.11 11.12 5.59
C ALA A 206 -9.65 10.83 4.19
N LEU A 207 -10.68 10.00 4.06
CA LEU A 207 -11.36 9.76 2.77
C LEU A 207 -11.99 11.03 2.20
N LEU A 208 -12.65 11.84 3.03
CA LEU A 208 -13.18 13.13 2.61
C LEU A 208 -12.09 14.10 2.15
N ALA A 209 -10.96 14.16 2.86
CA ALA A 209 -9.82 15.00 2.50
C ALA A 209 -9.26 14.60 1.14
N ILE A 210 -9.03 13.30 0.92
CA ILE A 210 -8.54 12.79 -0.36
C ILE A 210 -9.57 13.09 -1.47
N ASN A 211 -10.86 12.80 -1.25
CA ASN A 211 -11.93 13.13 -2.21
C ASN A 211 -11.98 14.62 -2.58
N ARG A 212 -11.84 15.53 -1.61
CA ARG A 212 -11.85 16.98 -1.87
C ARG A 212 -10.62 17.47 -2.62
N ILE A 213 -9.45 16.89 -2.36
CA ILE A 213 -8.25 17.19 -3.14
C ILE A 213 -8.45 16.77 -4.61
N ASN A 214 -9.21 15.68 -4.83
CA ASN A 214 -9.42 15.11 -6.15
C ASN A 214 -10.56 15.76 -6.94
N GLY A 215 -11.66 16.14 -6.29
CA GLY A 215 -12.84 16.75 -6.92
C GLY A 215 -12.72 18.25 -7.23
N ARG A 216 -11.54 18.86 -7.00
CA ARG A 216 -11.27 20.28 -7.29
C ARG A 216 -10.73 20.56 -8.70
N ARG A 217 -11.09 19.73 -9.69
CA ARG A 217 -10.76 19.95 -11.10
C ARG A 217 -11.96 19.68 -12.00
#